data_AF-B4WLZ0-F1
#
_entry.id   AF-B4WLZ0-F1
#
_cell.length_a   1.000
_cell.length_b   1.000
_cell.length_c   1.000
_cell.angle_alpha   90.00
_cell.angle_beta   90.00
_cell.angle_gamma   90.00
#
_symmetry.space_group_name_H-M   'P 1'
#
loop_
_entity.id
_entity.type
_entity.pdbx_description
1 polymer ?
#
loop_
_entity_poly.entity_id
_entity_poly.type
_entity_poly.pdbx_seq_one_letter_code
_entity_poly.pdbx_strand_id
1 'polypeptide(L)'
;MLFSRFYEMKLTLLLLVKGYRQLISPLFPPMCRFEPTCSRYALDAIDRFGPLQGTWLTAKRFCRCHPLHPGGYDPVPEKKSVL
;
A
#
# COMPACT_ATOMS: atom_id res chain seq x y z
N MET A 1 14.55 20.51 -7.50
CA MET A 1 13.09 20.67 -7.69
C MET A 1 12.32 19.34 -7.77
N LEU A 2 12.80 18.29 -8.44
CA LEU A 2 12.12 16.98 -8.49
C LEU A 2 11.93 16.33 -7.10
N PHE A 3 12.92 16.41 -6.21
CA PHE A 3 12.87 15.83 -4.85
C PHE A 3 11.73 16.37 -3.98
N SER A 4 11.43 17.68 -4.08
CA SER A 4 10.34 18.33 -3.32
C SER A 4 8.97 17.85 -3.80
N ARG A 5 8.80 17.67 -5.12
CA ARG A 5 7.53 17.26 -5.72
C ARG A 5 7.20 15.78 -5.43
N PHE A 6 8.22 14.93 -5.31
CA PHE A 6 8.03 13.53 -4.90
C PHE A 6 7.66 13.39 -3.41
N TYR A 7 8.16 14.27 -2.54
CA TYR A 7 7.82 14.26 -1.10
C TYR A 7 6.40 14.77 -0.83
N GLU A 8 5.99 15.85 -1.49
CA GLU A 8 4.62 16.38 -1.45
C GLU A 8 3.60 15.32 -1.88
N MET A 9 3.87 14.64 -3.00
CA MET A 9 3.01 13.56 -3.48
C MET A 9 2.94 12.35 -2.53
N LYS A 10 4.06 11.99 -1.89
CA LYS A 10 4.09 10.92 -0.89
C LYS A 10 3.14 11.26 0.27
N LEU A 11 3.18 12.50 0.76
CA LEU A 11 2.34 12.96 1.86
C LEU A 11 0.85 12.95 1.48
N THR A 12 0.50 13.46 0.31
CA THR A 12 -0.89 13.51 -0.18
C THR A 12 -1.49 12.12 -0.34
N LEU A 13 -0.73 11.17 -0.92
CA LEU A 13 -1.19 9.78 -1.06
C LEU A 13 -1.36 9.09 0.30
N LEU A 14 -0.42 9.28 1.23
CA LEU A 14 -0.52 8.73 2.58
C LEU A 14 -1.72 9.29 3.35
N LEU A 15 -2.00 10.59 3.22
CA LEU A 15 -3.16 11.25 3.82
C LEU A 15 -4.47 10.74 3.22
N LEU A 16 -4.53 10.58 1.89
CA LEU A 16 -5.72 10.06 1.21
C LEU A 16 -6.05 8.63 1.67
N VAL A 17 -5.02 7.76 1.75
CA VAL A 17 -5.18 6.37 2.21
C VAL A 17 -5.57 6.32 3.69
N LYS A 18 -4.98 7.18 4.54
CA LYS A 18 -5.38 7.27 5.96
C LYS A 18 -6.82 7.77 6.12
N GLY A 19 -7.22 8.81 5.38
CA GLY A 19 -8.57 9.35 5.39
C GLY A 19 -9.60 8.30 4.95
N TYR A 20 -9.33 7.60 3.85
CA TYR A 20 -10.16 6.47 3.41
C TYR A 20 -10.25 5.38 4.50
N ARG A 21 -9.13 5.05 5.16
CA ARG A 21 -9.12 4.02 6.18
C ARG A 21 -9.88 4.42 7.45
N GLN A 22 -9.87 5.69 7.84
CA GLN A 22 -10.57 6.13 9.05
C GLN A 22 -12.06 6.39 8.82
N LEU A 23 -12.45 6.84 7.62
CA LEU A 23 -13.83 7.18 7.32
C LEU A 23 -14.61 6.02 6.70
N ILE A 24 -13.97 5.23 5.81
CA ILE A 24 -14.65 4.20 5.03
C ILE A 24 -14.36 2.80 5.55
N SER A 25 -13.12 2.48 5.96
CA SER A 25 -12.80 1.13 6.45
C SER A 25 -13.65 0.62 7.63
N PRO A 26 -14.11 1.42 8.62
CA PRO A 26 -14.97 0.90 9.69
C PRO A 26 -16.39 0.55 9.24
N LEU A 27 -16.81 1.01 8.06
CA LEU A 27 -18.13 0.72 7.49
C LEU A 27 -18.15 -0.57 6.67
N PHE A 28 -17.00 -1.18 6.40
CA PHE A 28 -16.88 -2.40 5.60
C PHE A 28 -16.20 -3.51 6.40
N PRO A 29 -16.68 -4.77 6.29
CA PRO A 29 -15.99 -5.92 6.88
C PRO A 29 -14.59 -6.06 6.27
N PRO A 30 -13.65 -6.75 6.95
CA PRO A 30 -12.31 -6.98 6.42
C PRO A 30 -12.38 -7.80 5.12
N MET A 31 -12.38 -7.11 3.98
CA MET A 31 -12.39 -7.73 2.65
C MET A 31 -11.01 -8.17 2.18
N CYS A 32 -9.95 -7.70 2.85
CA CYS A 32 -8.58 -8.08 2.51
C CYS A 32 -8.35 -9.54 2.86
N ARG A 33 -8.02 -10.35 1.85
CA ARG A 33 -7.67 -11.76 2.01
C ARG A 33 -6.19 -11.99 2.36
N PHE A 34 -5.37 -10.96 2.23
CA PHE A 34 -3.96 -11.04 2.54
C PHE A 34 -3.62 -10.32 3.83
N GLU A 35 -2.69 -10.88 4.58
CA GLU A 35 -2.10 -10.27 5.77
C GLU A 35 -0.65 -9.86 5.47
N PRO A 36 -0.25 -8.61 5.71
CA PRO A 36 -1.07 -7.48 6.14
C PRO A 36 -2.06 -7.02 5.07
N THR A 37 -3.13 -6.32 5.52
CA THR A 37 -4.20 -5.78 4.65
C THR A 37 -3.65 -4.93 3.49
N CYS A 38 -4.38 -4.85 2.38
CA CYS A 38 -3.96 -4.09 1.18
C CYS A 38 -3.63 -2.62 1.48
N SER A 39 -4.35 -1.99 2.41
CA SER A 39 -4.07 -0.61 2.84
C SER A 39 -2.79 -0.50 3.67
N ARG A 40 -2.50 -1.47 4.54
CA ARG A 40 -1.23 -1.54 5.28
C ARG A 40 -0.06 -1.82 4.34
N TYR A 41 -0.23 -2.76 3.42
CA TYR A 41 0.73 -3.03 2.35
C TYR A 41 1.01 -1.78 1.52
N ALA A 42 -0.01 -0.97 1.21
CA ALA A 42 0.16 0.29 0.48
C ALA A 42 1.03 1.28 1.23
N LEU A 43 0.78 1.46 2.53
CA LEU A 43 1.59 2.34 3.38
C LEU A 43 3.04 1.86 3.43
N ASP A 44 3.26 0.56 3.71
CA ASP A 44 4.59 -0.02 3.83
C ASP A 44 5.36 0.02 2.49
N ALA A 45 4.67 -0.19 1.37
CA ALA A 45 5.27 -0.16 0.03
C ALA A 45 5.65 1.26 -0.38
N ILE A 46 4.76 2.24 -0.18
CA ILE A 46 5.04 3.66 -0.44
C ILE A 46 6.14 4.17 0.49
N ASP A 47 6.16 3.71 1.74
CA ASP A 47 7.16 4.15 2.69
C ASP A 47 8.57 3.64 2.33
N ARG A 48 8.68 2.34 2.03
CA ARG A 48 9.96 1.68 1.71
C ARG A 48 10.50 1.98 0.31
N PHE A 49 9.64 1.96 -0.70
CA PHE A 49 10.04 2.08 -2.12
C PHE A 49 9.73 3.45 -2.74
N GLY A 50 9.04 4.33 -2.01
CA GLY A 50 8.60 5.63 -2.52
C GLY A 50 7.27 5.55 -3.30
N PRO A 51 6.72 6.70 -3.72
CA PRO A 51 5.37 6.78 -4.24
C PRO A 51 5.15 5.98 -5.53
N LEU A 52 6.10 6.00 -6.47
CA LEU A 52 5.94 5.29 -7.75
C LEU A 52 6.04 3.77 -7.60
N GLN A 53 7.17 3.28 -7.07
CA GLN A 53 7.40 1.84 -6.88
C GLN A 53 6.44 1.24 -5.85
N GLY A 54 6.13 1.97 -4.78
CA GLY A 54 5.16 1.56 -3.78
C GLY A 54 3.74 1.45 -4.34
N THR A 55 3.32 2.40 -5.18
CA THR A 55 2.01 2.31 -5.87
C THR A 55 1.97 1.13 -6.83
N TRP A 56 3.05 0.87 -7.58
CA TRP A 56 3.13 -0.28 -8.47
C TRP A 56 2.99 -1.62 -7.74
N LEU A 57 3.75 -1.81 -6.64
CA LEU A 57 3.66 -3.01 -5.79
C LEU A 57 2.26 -3.20 -5.22
N THR A 58 1.65 -2.09 -4.77
CA THR A 58 0.30 -2.09 -4.20
C THR A 58 -0.75 -2.46 -5.23
N ALA A 59 -0.70 -1.86 -6.43
CA ALA A 59 -1.62 -2.12 -7.52
C ALA A 59 -1.56 -3.60 -7.95
N LYS A 60 -0.34 -4.14 -8.10
CA LYS A 60 -0.14 -5.56 -8.42
C LYS A 60 -0.80 -6.49 -7.39
N ARG A 61 -0.75 -6.14 -6.10
CA ARG A 61 -1.39 -6.91 -5.03
C ARG A 61 -2.91 -6.71 -5.03
N PHE A 62 -3.39 -5.51 -5.32
CA PHE A 62 -4.81 -5.22 -5.41
C PHE A 62 -5.49 -6.08 -6.48
N CYS A 63 -4.84 -6.26 -7.64
CA CYS A 63 -5.31 -7.18 -8.68
C CYS A 63 -5.39 -8.65 -8.22
N ARG A 64 -4.61 -9.06 -7.23
CA ARG A 64 -4.65 -10.41 -6.65
C ARG A 64 -5.67 -10.54 -5.52
N CYS A 65 -6.17 -9.43 -4.98
CA CYS A 65 -7.12 -9.41 -3.88
C CYS A 65 -8.56 -9.62 -4.39
N HIS A 66 -8.81 -10.79 -4.99
CA HIS A 66 -10.13 -11.21 -5.47
C HIS A 66 -10.64 -12.43 -4.68
N PRO A 67 -11.97 -12.67 -4.61
CA PRO A 67 -12.56 -13.74 -3.80
C PRO A 67 -12.26 -15.18 -4.27
N LEU A 68 -11.52 -15.34 -5.37
CA LEU A 68 -11.06 -16.64 -5.87
C LEU A 68 -9.59 -16.91 -5.52
N HIS A 69 -8.90 -15.97 -4.86
CA HIS A 69 -7.54 -16.19 -4.38
C HIS A 69 -7.59 -16.69 -2.93
N PRO A 70 -6.84 -17.74 -2.55
CA PRO A 70 -6.84 -18.28 -1.18
C PRO A 70 -6.38 -17.29 -0.10
N GLY A 71 -5.87 -16.12 -0.48
CA GLY A 71 -5.25 -15.18 0.46
C GLY A 71 -3.98 -15.73 1.09
N GLY A 72 -3.50 -15.09 2.16
CA GLY A 72 -2.33 -15.55 2.92
C GLY A 72 -1.42 -14.42 3.40
N TYR A 73 -0.32 -14.80 4.04
CA TYR A 73 0.70 -13.85 4.51
C TYR A 73 1.62 -13.43 3.36
N ASP A 74 1.63 -12.14 3.04
CA ASP A 74 2.44 -11.58 1.95
C ASP A 74 2.96 -10.20 2.41
N PRO A 75 4.06 -10.09 3.16
CA PRO A 75 4.57 -8.78 3.59
C PRO A 75 5.26 -8.05 2.44
N VAL A 76 5.35 -6.72 2.53
CA VAL A 76 6.16 -5.93 1.59
C VAL A 76 7.62 -6.40 1.69
N PRO A 77 8.29 -6.74 0.56
CA PRO A 77 9.68 -7.18 0.60
C PRO A 77 10.59 -6.10 1.18
N GLU A 78 11.67 -6.52 1.84
CA GLU A 78 12.68 -5.59 2.31
C GLU A 78 13.43 -4.98 1.12
N LYS A 79 13.70 -3.68 1.20
CA LYS A 79 14.53 -3.00 0.21
C LYS A 79 15.96 -3.51 0.43
N LYS A 80 16.40 -4.49 -0.37
CA LYS A 80 17.80 -4.92 -0.36
C LYS A 80 18.67 -3.69 -0.61
N SER A 81 19.37 -3.23 0.41
CA SER A 81 20.53 -2.36 0.23
C SER A 81 21.54 -3.21 -0.53
N VAL A 82 21.67 -3.00 -1.82
CA VAL A 82 22.86 -3.44 -2.55
C VAL A 82 24.00 -2.65 -1.92
N LEU A 83 24.74 -3.29 -1.02
CA LEU A 83 26.08 -2.87 -0.60
C LEU A 83 27.04 -3.15 -1.75
#